data_AF-A0A7S4MCG3-F1
#
_entry.id   AF-A0A7S4MCG3-F1
#
_cell.length_a   1.000
_cell.length_b   1.000
_cell.length_c   1.000
_cell.angle_alpha   90.00
_cell.angle_beta   90.00
_cell.angle_gamma   90.00
#
_symmetry.space_group_name_H-M   'P 1'
#
loop_
_entity.id
_entity.type
_entity.pdbx_description
1 polymer ?
#
loop_
_entity_poly.entity_id
_entity_poly.type
_entity_poly.pdbx_seq_one_letter_code
_entity_poly.pdbx_strand_id
1 'polypeptide(L)'
;DMLMWILIMVIIIFSFGSSFHVLFADTYDYTTARIQQGLPVCDQDFDRAFEDWSKAMSIVIEVMLSADGQFECLRQSSNSGVALAIMYVYVLVTCIMLVNMLIALMAKTFDNVYEQQDIQFLFIRARTVSEWFAYPTAPPPLNLLGMPYFIYLAARKI
;
A
#
# COMPACT_ATOMS: atom_id res chain seq x y z
N ASP A 1 2.28 -9.24 13.30
CA ASP A 1 2.42 -7.85 13.79
C ASP A 1 2.18 -6.84 12.68
N MET A 2 3.10 -6.69 11.73
CA MET A 2 2.89 -5.78 10.58
C MET A 2 1.65 -6.12 9.73
N LEU A 3 1.39 -7.40 9.50
CA LEU A 3 0.23 -7.82 8.72
C LEU A 3 -1.10 -7.47 9.40
N MET A 4 -1.19 -7.60 10.73
CA MET A 4 -2.40 -7.21 11.47
C MET A 4 -2.62 -5.70 11.45
N TRP A 5 -1.53 -4.92 11.52
CA TRP A 5 -1.59 -3.48 11.37
C TRP A 5 -2.05 -3.06 9.96
N ILE A 6 -1.51 -3.68 8.90
CA ILE A 6 -1.93 -3.43 7.51
C ILE A 6 -3.42 -3.78 7.33
N LEU A 7 -3.89 -4.90 7.90
CA LEU A 7 -5.30 -5.28 7.82
C LEU A 7 -6.23 -4.24 8.45
N ILE A 8 -5.87 -3.70 9.62
CA ILE A 8 -6.64 -2.63 10.27
C ILE A 8 -6.66 -1.37 9.40
N MET A 9 -5.52 -1.01 8.78
CA MET A 9 -5.46 0.13 7.86
C MET A 9 -6.37 -0.05 6.65
N VAL A 10 -6.39 -1.23 6.02
CA VAL A 10 -7.27 -1.51 4.87
C VAL A 10 -8.75 -1.34 5.25
N ILE A 11 -9.15 -1.80 6.44
CA ILE A 11 -10.53 -1.63 6.94
C ILE A 11 -10.87 -0.15 7.14
N ILE A 12 -9.95 0.64 7.71
CA ILE A 12 -10.15 2.07 7.92
C ILE A 12 -10.29 2.79 6.58
N ILE A 13 -9.37 2.57 5.63
CA ILE A 13 -9.43 3.21 4.31
C ILE A 13 -10.76 2.85 3.61
N PHE A 14 -11.19 1.60 3.67
CA PHE A 14 -12.46 1.15 3.08
C PHE A 14 -13.66 1.85 3.72
N SER A 15 -13.67 1.97 5.05
CA SER A 15 -14.77 2.63 5.77
C SER A 15 -14.88 4.12 5.42
N PHE A 16 -13.77 4.87 5.48
CA PHE A 16 -13.77 6.30 5.18
C PHE A 16 -13.96 6.58 3.69
N GLY A 17 -13.36 5.78 2.80
CA GLY A 17 -13.60 5.86 1.36
C GLY A 17 -15.07 5.65 0.99
N SER A 18 -15.73 4.68 1.63
CA SER A 18 -17.17 4.45 1.46
C SER A 18 -18.02 5.61 2.02
N SER A 19 -17.60 6.20 3.14
CA SER A 19 -18.27 7.37 3.73
C SER A 19 -18.21 8.58 2.81
N PHE A 20 -17.07 8.83 2.15
CA PHE A 20 -16.94 9.91 1.18
C PHE A 20 -17.70 9.64 -0.12
N HIS A 21 -17.71 8.39 -0.59
CA HIS A 21 -18.52 7.99 -1.75
C HIS A 21 -20.00 8.30 -1.52
N VAL A 22 -20.54 7.96 -0.35
CA VAL A 22 -21.95 8.26 0.00
C VAL A 22 -22.18 9.76 0.17
N LEU A 23 -21.25 10.48 0.80
CA LEU A 23 -21.40 11.92 1.05
C LEU A 23 -21.44 12.75 -0.24
N PHE A 24 -20.69 12.32 -1.27
CA PHE A 24 -20.59 13.02 -2.55
C PHE A 24 -21.47 12.44 -3.65
N ALA A 25 -22.12 11.28 -3.43
CA ALA A 25 -23.05 10.67 -4.38
C ALA A 25 -24.15 11.64 -4.85
N ASP A 26 -24.71 12.44 -3.93
CA ASP A 26 -25.77 13.41 -4.25
C ASP A 26 -25.23 14.76 -4.75
N THR A 27 -23.93 15.04 -4.55
CA THR A 27 -23.34 16.36 -4.88
C THR A 27 -22.99 16.47 -6.37
N TYR A 28 -22.73 15.33 -7.03
CA TYR A 28 -22.38 15.25 -8.47
C TYR A 28 -23.36 16.00 -9.39
N ASP A 29 -24.66 15.85 -9.16
CA ASP A 29 -25.69 16.42 -10.05
C ASP A 29 -25.68 17.95 -9.96
N TYR A 30 -25.38 18.47 -8.76
CA TYR A 30 -25.21 19.90 -8.52
C TYR A 30 -23.94 20.47 -9.16
N THR A 31 -22.82 19.74 -9.09
CA THR A 31 -21.55 20.18 -9.68
C THR A 31 -21.65 20.24 -11.20
N THR A 32 -22.29 19.25 -11.82
CA THR A 32 -22.46 19.18 -13.28
C THR A 32 -23.33 20.33 -13.80
N ALA A 33 -24.41 20.67 -13.09
CA ALA A 33 -25.24 21.83 -13.41
C ALA A 33 -24.47 23.17 -13.30
N ARG A 34 -23.60 23.32 -12.29
CA ARG A 34 -22.74 24.52 -12.10
C ARG A 34 -21.71 24.68 -13.21
N ILE A 35 -21.06 23.59 -13.64
CA ILE A 35 -20.10 23.59 -14.75
C ILE A 35 -20.78 24.05 -16.04
N GLN A 36 -22.00 23.57 -16.30
CA GLN A 36 -22.78 23.97 -17.48
C GLN A 36 -23.20 25.44 -17.45
N GLN A 37 -23.31 26.04 -16.27
CA GLN A 37 -23.60 27.47 -16.07
C GLN A 37 -22.34 28.35 -16.05
N GLY A 38 -21.15 27.78 -16.23
CA GLY A 38 -19.89 28.52 -16.21
C GLY A 38 -19.53 29.12 -14.84
N LEU A 39 -20.11 28.60 -13.75
CA LEU A 39 -19.73 29.01 -12.40
C LEU A 39 -18.39 28.37 -12.01
N PRO A 40 -17.54 29.07 -11.25
CA PRO A 40 -16.28 28.50 -10.77
C PRO A 40 -16.58 27.31 -9.84
N VAL A 41 -15.87 26.21 -10.09
CA VAL A 41 -15.90 24.98 -9.29
C VAL A 41 -14.48 24.70 -8.83
N CYS A 42 -14.30 24.26 -7.59
CA CYS A 42 -13.04 23.67 -7.18
C CYS A 42 -12.83 22.37 -7.98
N ASP A 43 -11.60 22.09 -8.33
CA ASP A 43 -11.15 21.01 -9.24
C ASP A 43 -12.23 20.02 -9.73
N GLN A 44 -12.51 20.04 -11.05
CA GLN A 44 -13.60 19.27 -11.67
C GLN A 44 -13.40 17.75 -11.52
N ASP A 45 -12.18 17.31 -11.26
CA ASP A 45 -11.84 15.90 -11.10
C ASP A 45 -12.05 15.40 -9.66
N PHE A 46 -12.09 16.29 -8.66
CA PHE A 46 -12.19 15.91 -7.25
C PHE A 46 -13.58 15.33 -6.91
N ASP A 47 -14.66 16.05 -7.23
CA ASP A 47 -16.03 15.58 -6.95
C ASP A 47 -16.36 14.30 -7.75
N ARG A 48 -15.89 14.20 -9.00
CA ARG A 48 -16.08 13.03 -9.87
C ARG A 48 -15.29 11.82 -9.41
N ALA A 49 -14.16 12.03 -8.75
CA ALA A 49 -13.37 10.92 -8.25
C ALA A 49 -14.03 10.19 -7.08
N PHE A 50 -15.04 10.77 -6.41
CA PHE A 50 -15.83 10.05 -5.41
C PHE A 50 -17.01 9.26 -6.00
N GLU A 51 -17.27 9.33 -7.31
CA GLU A 51 -18.28 8.50 -7.99
C GLU A 51 -17.82 7.04 -8.07
N ASP A 52 -16.59 6.82 -8.53
CA ASP A 52 -16.03 5.49 -8.60
C ASP A 52 -15.45 5.08 -7.26
N TRP A 53 -15.90 3.94 -6.74
CA TRP A 53 -15.39 3.37 -5.50
C TRP A 53 -13.86 3.17 -5.51
N SER A 54 -13.28 2.84 -6.67
CA SER A 54 -11.84 2.70 -6.83
C SER A 54 -11.09 4.03 -6.72
N LYS A 55 -11.65 5.11 -7.27
CA LYS A 55 -11.06 6.45 -7.25
C LYS A 55 -11.25 7.13 -5.89
N ALA A 56 -12.39 6.92 -5.24
CA ALA A 56 -12.65 7.37 -3.87
C ALA A 56 -11.59 6.81 -2.92
N MET A 57 -11.25 5.53 -3.09
CA MET A 57 -10.23 4.85 -2.31
C MET A 57 -8.81 5.36 -2.62
N SER A 58 -8.47 5.58 -3.90
CA SER A 58 -7.15 6.12 -4.25
C SER A 58 -6.92 7.53 -3.73
N ILE A 59 -7.96 8.38 -3.73
CA ILE A 59 -7.88 9.73 -3.17
C ILE A 59 -7.64 9.69 -1.66
N VAL A 60 -8.37 8.85 -0.93
CA VAL A 60 -8.21 8.73 0.53
C VAL A 60 -6.81 8.19 0.90
N ILE A 61 -6.24 7.32 0.07
CA ILE A 61 -4.83 6.88 0.18
C ILE A 61 -3.87 8.02 -0.15
N GLU A 62 -4.14 8.79 -1.20
CA GLU A 62 -3.32 9.93 -1.58
C GLU A 62 -3.28 10.96 -0.45
N VAL A 63 -4.41 11.29 0.19
CA VAL A 63 -4.45 12.20 1.36
C VAL A 63 -3.58 11.70 2.52
N MET A 64 -3.52 10.38 2.71
CA MET A 64 -2.69 9.76 3.76
C MET A 64 -1.20 9.92 3.46
N LEU A 65 -0.80 9.96 2.18
CA LEU A 65 0.59 10.06 1.74
C LEU A 65 1.01 11.52 1.45
N SER A 66 0.10 12.34 0.95
CA SER A 66 0.28 13.72 0.53
C SER A 66 -1.03 14.51 0.68
N ALA A 67 -1.00 15.56 1.49
CA ALA A 67 -2.15 16.39 1.84
C ALA A 67 -2.44 17.52 0.82
N ASP A 68 -1.78 17.53 -0.34
CA ASP A 68 -1.71 18.74 -1.16
C ASP A 68 -3.00 19.00 -1.96
N GLY A 69 -3.48 20.24 -1.95
CA GLY A 69 -4.62 20.73 -2.75
C GLY A 69 -6.04 20.24 -2.37
N GLN A 70 -6.19 19.07 -1.74
CA GLN A 70 -7.50 18.45 -1.54
C GLN A 70 -8.38 19.14 -0.48
N PHE A 71 -7.76 19.73 0.55
CA PHE A 71 -8.49 20.45 1.61
C PHE A 71 -9.17 21.73 1.12
N GLU A 72 -8.61 22.40 0.10
CA GLU A 72 -9.20 23.62 -0.43
C GLU A 72 -10.51 23.34 -1.17
N CYS A 73 -10.57 22.24 -1.93
CA CYS A 73 -11.82 21.85 -2.61
C CYS A 73 -12.87 21.34 -1.62
N LEU A 74 -12.47 20.54 -0.62
CA LEU A 74 -13.39 20.11 0.46
C LEU A 74 -14.06 21.27 1.18
N ARG A 75 -13.34 22.39 1.38
CA ARG A 75 -13.86 23.58 2.05
C ARG A 75 -14.88 24.35 1.21
N GLN A 76 -14.79 24.27 -0.11
CA GLN A 76 -15.69 24.95 -1.05
C GLN A 76 -16.91 24.09 -1.44
N SER A 77 -16.94 22.82 -1.03
CA SER A 77 -18.02 21.87 -1.32
C SER A 77 -19.34 22.21 -0.61
N SER A 78 -20.44 21.64 -1.13
CA SER A 78 -21.80 21.84 -0.62
C SER A 78 -21.93 21.52 0.88
N ASN A 79 -21.25 20.47 1.34
CA ASN A 79 -21.27 19.99 2.72
C ASN A 79 -19.91 20.19 3.42
N SER A 80 -19.33 21.39 3.29
CA SER A 80 -17.96 21.69 3.74
C SER A 80 -17.67 21.32 5.20
N GLY A 81 -18.60 21.58 6.13
CA GLY A 81 -18.40 21.28 7.54
C GLY A 81 -18.27 19.78 7.85
N VAL A 82 -19.16 18.96 7.27
CA VAL A 82 -19.18 17.51 7.51
C VAL A 82 -18.03 16.82 6.79
N ALA A 83 -17.78 17.20 5.53
CA ALA A 83 -16.70 16.63 4.74
C ALA A 83 -15.32 16.91 5.36
N LEU A 84 -15.07 18.16 5.81
CA LEU A 84 -13.83 18.52 6.51
C LEU A 84 -13.69 17.78 7.84
N ALA A 85 -14.77 17.66 8.62
CA ALA A 85 -14.72 16.95 9.90
C ALA A 85 -14.33 15.48 9.73
N ILE A 86 -14.94 14.78 8.76
CA ILE A 86 -14.61 13.38 8.45
C ILE A 86 -13.15 13.27 7.98
N MET A 87 -12.69 14.20 7.13
CA MET A 87 -11.31 14.20 6.62
C MET A 87 -10.28 14.42 7.73
N TYR A 88 -10.52 15.36 8.65
CA TYR A 88 -9.62 15.60 9.78
C TYR A 88 -9.56 14.42 10.73
N VAL A 89 -10.70 13.78 11.01
CA VAL A 89 -10.74 12.56 11.83
C VAL A 89 -9.96 11.43 11.14
N TYR A 90 -10.13 11.25 9.83
CA TYR A 90 -9.36 10.27 9.07
C TYR A 90 -7.85 10.53 9.15
N VAL A 91 -7.40 11.77 8.91
CA VAL A 91 -5.97 12.11 8.96
C VAL A 91 -5.41 11.95 10.38
N LEU A 92 -6.16 12.35 11.41
CA LEU A 92 -5.74 12.13 12.80
C LEU A 92 -5.59 10.64 13.13
N VAL A 93 -6.61 9.84 12.82
CA VAL A 93 -6.61 8.40 13.11
C VAL A 93 -5.49 7.70 12.34
N THR A 94 -5.34 7.98 11.05
CA THR A 94 -4.29 7.36 10.22
C THR A 94 -2.90 7.82 10.62
N CYS A 95 -2.68 9.10 10.95
CA CYS A 95 -1.40 9.62 11.41
C CYS A 95 -0.99 9.04 12.78
N ILE A 96 -1.93 8.99 13.73
CA ILE A 96 -1.69 8.37 15.04
C ILE A 96 -1.37 6.88 14.86
N MET A 97 -2.10 6.15 14.01
CA MET A 97 -1.85 4.73 13.76
C MET A 97 -0.53 4.49 12.99
N LEU A 98 -0.17 5.40 12.08
CA LEU A 98 1.09 5.41 11.33
C LEU A 98 2.30 5.59 12.23
N VAL A 99 2.24 6.50 13.20
CA VAL A 99 3.39 6.81 14.05
C VAL A 99 3.37 5.97 15.33
N ASN A 100 2.26 5.96 16.08
CA ASN A 100 2.24 5.42 17.44
C ASN A 100 2.15 3.89 17.48
N MET A 101 1.44 3.25 16.53
CA MET A 101 1.38 1.78 16.51
C MET A 101 2.52 1.15 15.72
N LEU A 102 2.93 1.74 14.59
CA LEU A 102 4.01 1.16 13.77
C LEU A 102 5.36 1.16 14.49
N ILE A 103 5.72 2.24 15.18
CA ILE A 103 6.98 2.33 15.94
C ILE A 103 6.95 1.35 17.12
N ALA A 104 5.83 1.25 17.84
CA ALA A 104 5.68 0.33 18.96
C ALA A 104 5.74 -1.15 18.52
N LEU A 105 5.12 -1.51 17.40
CA LEU A 105 5.16 -2.85 16.82
C LEU A 105 6.56 -3.21 16.31
N MET A 106 7.23 -2.27 15.64
CA MET A 106 8.61 -2.46 15.18
C MET A 106 9.59 -2.64 16.34
N ALA A 107 9.49 -1.81 17.38
CA ALA A 107 10.37 -1.94 18.55
C ALA A 107 10.20 -3.30 19.25
N LYS A 108 8.96 -3.71 19.52
CA LYS A 108 8.69 -4.98 20.21
C LYS A 108 9.12 -6.21 19.38
N THR A 109 8.85 -6.19 18.08
CA THR A 109 9.25 -7.29 17.18
C THR A 109 10.76 -7.32 17.00
N PHE A 110 11.41 -6.16 16.94
CA PHE A 110 12.85 -6.05 16.86
C PHE A 110 13.51 -6.69 18.08
N ASP A 111 13.11 -6.32 19.30
CA ASP A 111 13.70 -6.88 20.52
C ASP A 111 13.55 -8.40 20.59
N ASN A 112 12.37 -8.93 20.25
CA ASN A 112 12.09 -10.37 20.28
C ASN A 112 12.86 -11.17 19.20
N VAL A 113 13.01 -10.62 18.00
CA VAL A 113 13.79 -11.25 16.93
C VAL A 113 15.30 -11.12 17.20
N TYR A 114 15.72 -10.01 17.80
CA TYR A 114 17.12 -9.70 18.13
C TYR A 114 17.71 -10.75 19.09
N GLU A 115 16.94 -11.22 20.08
CA GLU A 115 17.40 -12.24 21.02
C GLU A 115 17.79 -13.59 20.36
N GLN A 116 17.21 -13.92 19.21
CA GLN A 116 17.50 -15.18 18.49
C GLN A 116 18.25 -14.97 17.17
N GLN A 117 18.57 -13.72 16.82
CA GLN A 117 19.10 -13.37 15.49
C GLN A 117 20.42 -14.09 15.19
N ASP A 118 21.31 -14.24 16.17
CA ASP A 118 22.65 -14.81 15.96
C ASP A 118 22.56 -16.28 15.59
N ILE A 119 21.70 -17.02 16.28
CA ILE A 119 21.47 -18.45 16.03
C ILE A 119 20.78 -18.63 14.68
N GLN A 120 19.76 -17.81 14.37
CA GLN A 120 19.07 -17.85 13.09
C GLN A 120 20.00 -17.49 11.93
N PHE A 121 20.84 -16.47 12.10
CA PHE A 121 21.84 -16.07 11.12
C PHE A 121 22.83 -17.20 10.85
N LEU A 122 23.36 -17.83 11.90
CA LEU A 122 24.26 -18.98 11.77
C LEU A 122 23.58 -20.16 11.09
N PHE A 123 22.31 -20.44 11.41
CA PHE A 123 21.52 -21.51 10.77
C PHE A 123 21.30 -21.24 9.29
N ILE A 124 20.86 -20.03 8.92
CA ILE A 124 20.66 -19.62 7.52
C ILE A 124 21.99 -19.71 6.77
N ARG A 125 23.08 -19.23 7.37
CA ARG A 125 24.42 -19.32 6.77
C ARG A 125 24.85 -20.77 6.55
N ALA A 126 24.70 -21.63 7.54
CA ALA A 126 25.05 -23.05 7.43
C ALA A 126 24.21 -23.74 6.35
N ARG A 127 22.91 -23.44 6.29
CA ARG A 127 22.01 -23.93 5.24
C ARG A 127 22.46 -23.46 3.87
N THR A 128 22.72 -22.16 3.67
CA THR A 128 23.21 -21.64 2.38
C THR A 128 24.51 -22.31 1.99
N VAL A 129 25.48 -22.45 2.90
CA VAL A 129 26.74 -23.14 2.60
C VAL A 129 26.50 -24.61 2.21
N SER A 130 25.61 -25.32 2.90
CA SER A 130 25.26 -26.71 2.58
C SER A 130 24.59 -26.85 1.21
N GLU A 131 23.73 -25.89 0.84
CA GLU A 131 23.09 -25.83 -0.47
C GLU A 131 24.15 -25.61 -1.55
N TRP A 132 25.10 -24.70 -1.33
CA TRP A 132 26.19 -24.44 -2.28
C TRP A 132 27.08 -25.64 -2.54
N PHE A 133 27.28 -26.52 -1.54
CA PHE A 133 28.00 -27.78 -1.75
C PHE A 133 27.22 -28.79 -2.60
N ALA A 134 25.88 -28.71 -2.62
CA ALA A 134 25.03 -29.61 -3.40
C ALA A 134 24.79 -29.12 -4.84
N TYR A 135 24.91 -27.81 -5.10
CA TYR A 135 24.73 -27.23 -6.44
C TYR A 135 25.99 -27.40 -7.32
N PRO A 136 25.83 -27.48 -8.65
CA PRO A 136 26.96 -27.51 -9.56
C PRO A 136 27.79 -26.23 -9.42
N THR A 137 29.11 -26.37 -9.47
CA THR A 137 30.09 -25.28 -9.26
C THR A 137 30.07 -24.20 -10.35
N ALA A 138 29.33 -24.43 -11.44
CA ALA A 138 29.16 -23.47 -12.52
C ALA A 138 28.04 -22.48 -12.16
N PRO A 139 28.30 -21.15 -12.20
CA PRO A 139 27.25 -20.17 -11.96
C PRO A 139 26.12 -20.33 -12.99
N PRO A 140 24.87 -19.91 -12.66
CA PRO A 140 23.68 -20.14 -13.49
C PRO A 140 23.85 -19.89 -15.00
N PRO A 141 24.53 -18.82 -15.48
CA PRO A 141 24.73 -18.61 -16.92
C PRO A 141 25.71 -19.62 -17.57
N LEU A 142 26.72 -20.10 -16.84
CA LEU A 142 27.72 -21.06 -17.36
C LEU A 142 27.24 -22.51 -17.26
N ASN A 143 26.25 -22.80 -16.40
CA ASN A 143 25.64 -24.12 -16.28
C ASN A 143 24.94 -24.57 -17.59
N LEU A 144 24.38 -23.62 -18.37
CA LEU A 144 23.76 -23.93 -19.66
C LEU A 144 24.77 -24.41 -20.71
N LEU A 145 26.03 -23.93 -20.69
CA LEU A 145 27.07 -24.35 -21.64
C LEU A 145 27.53 -25.80 -21.40
N GLY A 146 27.36 -26.32 -20.19
CA GLY A 146 27.63 -27.71 -19.84
C GLY A 146 26.53 -28.70 -20.26
N MET A 147 25.30 -28.21 -20.53
CA MET A 147 24.15 -29.05 -20.91
C MET A 147 24.38 -29.97 -22.12
N PRO A 148 24.94 -29.53 -23.27
CA PRO A 148 25.20 -30.43 -24.40
C PRO A 148 26.20 -31.54 -24.05
N TYR A 149 27.18 -31.27 -23.19
CA TYR A 149 28.13 -32.27 -22.70
C TYR A 149 27.47 -33.30 -21.78
N PHE A 150 26.59 -32.86 -20.87
CA PHE A 150 25.79 -33.75 -20.01
C PHE A 150 24.82 -34.63 -20.80
N ILE A 151 24.18 -34.09 -21.85
CA ILE A 151 23.27 -34.85 -22.73
C ILE A 151 24.05 -35.94 -23.50
N TYR A 152 25.24 -35.61 -24.03
CA TYR A 152 26.10 -36.57 -24.70
C TYR A 152 26.57 -37.70 -23.75
N LEU A 153 26.94 -37.35 -22.50
CA LEU A 153 27.31 -38.32 -21.47
C LEU A 153 26.14 -39.22 -21.04
N ALA A 154 24.94 -38.67 -20.90
CA ALA A 154 23.74 -39.43 -20.58
C ALA A 154 23.36 -40.40 -21.71
N ALA A 155 23.45 -39.97 -22.97
CA ALA A 155 23.20 -40.81 -24.14
C ALA A 155 24.20 -41.96 -24.31
N ARG A 156 25.44 -41.80 -23.82
CA ARG A 156 26.47 -42.85 -23.83
C ARG A 156 26.29 -43.90 -22.73
N LYS A 157 25.48 -43.61 -21.69
CA LYS A 157 25.29 -44.46 -20.51
C LYS A 157 24.05 -45.37 -20.61
N ILE A 158 23.25 -45.23 -21.67
CA ILE A 158 22.12 -46.09 -22.08
C ILE A 158 22.65 -47.10 -23.11
#